data_AF-A0A453LVW1-F1
#
_entry.id   AF-A0A453LVW1-F1
#
_cell.length_a   1.000
_cell.length_b   1.000
_cell.length_c   1.000
_cell.angle_alpha   90.00
_cell.angle_beta   90.00
_cell.angle_gamma   90.00
#
_symmetry.space_group_name_H-M   'P 1'
#
loop_
_entity.id
_entity.type
_entity.pdbx_description
1 polymer ?
#
loop_
_entity_poly.entity_id
_entity_poly.type
_entity_poly.pdbx_seq_one_letter_code
_entity_poly.pdbx_strand_id
1 'polypeptide(L)'
;GVASFLLYLTDVEEGGETMFPYENGDNMNIGYDYEQCIGLKVKPRKGDGLLFYSLMVNGTIDPTSLHGSCPVIKGEKWVATKWIRDKTV
;
A
#
# COMPACT_ATOMS: atom_id res chain seq x y z
N GLY A 1 9.22 5.67 8.39
CA GLY A 1 8.72 6.94 7.81
C GLY A 1 7.42 7.29 8.49
N VAL A 2 7.00 8.54 8.45
CA VAL A 2 5.68 8.96 8.97
C VAL A 2 4.57 8.55 8.01
N ALA A 3 4.82 8.72 6.71
CA ALA A 3 3.88 8.36 5.66
C ALA A 3 4.63 7.87 4.41
N SER A 4 3.89 7.16 3.58
CA SER A 4 4.31 6.74 2.25
C SER A 4 3.34 7.31 1.22
N PHE A 5 3.90 7.89 0.16
CA PHE A 5 3.15 8.33 -1.01
C PHE A 5 3.56 7.49 -2.21
N LEU A 6 2.60 6.80 -2.81
CA LEU A 6 2.78 6.01 -4.03
C LEU A 6 2.15 6.75 -5.19
N LEU A 7 2.94 7.03 -6.23
CA LEU A 7 2.44 7.54 -7.50
C LEU A 7 2.40 6.40 -8.51
N TYR A 8 1.21 6.09 -9.03
CA TYR A 8 1.04 5.09 -10.08
C TYR A 8 1.43 5.68 -11.44
N LEU A 9 2.39 5.06 -12.12
CA LEU A 9 2.95 5.55 -13.39
C LEU A 9 2.35 4.85 -14.62
N THR A 10 1.65 3.74 -14.42
CA THR A 10 0.93 2.99 -15.44
C THR A 10 -0.47 2.62 -15.00
N ASP A 11 -1.36 2.42 -15.98
CA ASP A 11 -2.61 1.70 -15.80
C ASP A 11 -2.32 0.20 -15.86
N VAL A 12 -2.79 -0.57 -14.88
CA VAL A 12 -2.65 -2.02 -14.90
C VAL A 12 -3.95 -2.64 -15.39
N GLU A 13 -3.85 -3.55 -16.36
CA GLU A 13 -5.01 -4.19 -16.96
C GLU A 13 -5.72 -5.10 -15.95
N GLU A 14 -4.96 -6.02 -15.32
CA GLU A 14 -5.48 -7.00 -14.36
C GLU A 14 -4.49 -7.27 -13.21
N GLY A 15 -5.00 -7.30 -11.99
CA GLY A 15 -4.20 -7.42 -10.77
C GLY A 15 -3.41 -6.16 -10.43
N GLY A 16 -2.31 -6.34 -9.69
CA GLY A 16 -1.37 -5.25 -9.37
C GLY A 16 -1.91 -4.22 -8.37
N GLU A 17 -2.99 -4.50 -7.64
CA GLU A 17 -3.51 -3.62 -6.61
C GLU A 17 -2.46 -3.35 -5.51
N THR A 18 -2.50 -2.16 -4.91
CA THR A 18 -1.90 -1.97 -3.59
C THR A 18 -2.92 -2.45 -2.57
N MET A 19 -2.59 -3.52 -1.84
CA MET A 19 -3.47 -4.08 -0.82
C MET A 19 -3.07 -3.63 0.59
N PHE A 20 -4.05 -3.53 1.48
CA PHE A 20 -3.90 -3.38 2.92
C PHE A 20 -4.62 -4.54 3.60
N PRO A 21 -3.92 -5.63 3.95
CA PRO A 21 -4.55 -6.85 4.44
C PRO A 21 -5.27 -6.64 5.78
N TYR A 22 -4.80 -5.67 6.59
CA TYR A 22 -5.27 -5.43 7.95
C TYR A 22 -6.12 -4.16 8.10
N GLU A 23 -6.78 -3.73 7.03
CA GLU A 23 -7.73 -2.62 7.08
C GLU A 23 -8.73 -2.82 8.22
N ASN A 24 -8.96 -1.78 9.03
CA ASN A 24 -9.87 -1.81 10.20
C ASN A 24 -9.58 -2.92 11.24
N GLY A 25 -8.38 -3.52 11.20
CA GLY A 25 -8.00 -4.63 12.07
C GLY A 25 -8.45 -6.01 11.59
N ASP A 26 -9.00 -6.11 10.37
CA ASP A 26 -9.38 -7.39 9.79
C ASP A 26 -8.15 -8.26 9.49
N ASN A 27 -8.34 -9.58 9.38
CA ASN A 27 -7.29 -10.54 9.00
C ASN A 27 -6.01 -10.54 9.88
N MET A 28 -5.97 -9.82 11.01
CA MET A 28 -4.79 -9.77 11.88
C MET A 28 -4.46 -11.12 12.55
N ASN A 29 -5.41 -12.06 12.52
CA ASN A 29 -5.25 -13.43 13.00
C ASN A 29 -4.54 -14.35 11.99
N ILE A 30 -4.39 -13.92 10.73
CA ILE A 30 -3.67 -14.68 9.70
C ILE A 30 -2.33 -14.03 9.40
N GLY A 31 -1.31 -14.88 9.19
CA GLY A 31 0.02 -14.42 8.80
C GLY A 31 -0.01 -13.68 7.47
N TYR A 32 0.93 -12.76 7.27
CA TYR A 32 1.04 -12.00 6.02
C TYR A 32 1.50 -12.90 4.86
N ASP A 33 0.73 -12.89 3.78
CA ASP A 33 1.05 -13.54 2.50
C ASP A 33 0.67 -12.59 1.35
N TYR A 34 1.67 -12.20 0.56
CA TYR A 34 1.48 -11.23 -0.52
C TYR A 34 0.69 -11.81 -1.71
N GLU A 35 0.67 -13.14 -1.86
CA GLU A 35 -0.03 -13.81 -2.97
C GLU A 35 -1.55 -13.83 -2.77
N GLN A 36 -2.02 -13.76 -1.52
CA GLN A 36 -3.44 -13.83 -1.20
C GLN A 36 -4.23 -12.59 -1.64
N CYS A 37 -3.58 -11.42 -1.74
CA CYS A 37 -4.21 -10.17 -2.22
C CYS A 37 -5.58 -9.90 -1.53
N ILE A 38 -5.58 -9.86 -0.19
CA ILE A 38 -6.76 -9.71 0.67
C ILE A 38 -6.87 -8.30 1.28
N GLY A 39 -8.02 -8.02 1.91
CA GLY A 39 -8.29 -6.74 2.55
C GLY A 39 -8.64 -5.63 1.55
N LEU A 40 -8.40 -4.38 1.94
CA LEU A 40 -8.64 -3.22 1.09
C LEU A 40 -7.68 -3.24 -0.10
N LYS A 41 -8.20 -2.98 -1.30
CA LYS A 41 -7.42 -2.98 -2.55
C LYS A 41 -7.61 -1.69 -3.33
N VAL A 42 -6.49 -1.08 -3.69
CA VAL A 42 -6.45 0.13 -4.52
C VAL A 42 -5.92 -0.25 -5.90
N LYS A 43 -6.76 -0.13 -6.93
CA LYS A 43 -6.36 -0.41 -8.32
C LYS A 43 -5.43 0.70 -8.83
N PRO A 44 -4.23 0.36 -9.35
CA PRO A 44 -3.32 1.35 -9.92
C PRO A 44 -3.93 1.94 -11.20
N ARG A 45 -3.99 3.27 -11.25
CA ARG A 45 -4.40 4.06 -12.42
C ARG A 45 -3.37 5.13 -12.65
N LYS A 46 -2.94 5.32 -13.90
CA LYS A 46 -1.85 6.22 -14.21
C LYS A 46 -2.17 7.65 -13.77
N GLY A 47 -1.27 8.23 -12.98
CA GLY A 47 -1.40 9.58 -12.45
C GLY A 47 -2.01 9.66 -11.05
N ASP A 48 -2.69 8.62 -10.57
CA ASP A 48 -3.26 8.60 -9.23
C ASP A 48 -2.15 8.50 -8.16
N GLY A 49 -2.36 9.24 -7.06
CA GLY A 49 -1.49 9.24 -5.88
C GLY A 49 -2.18 8.62 -4.68
N LEU A 50 -1.54 7.65 -4.04
CA LEU A 50 -2.00 7.01 -2.81
C LEU A 50 -1.11 7.43 -1.63
N LEU A 51 -1.68 8.17 -0.69
CA LEU A 51 -1.03 8.56 0.56
C LEU A 51 -1.58 7.72 1.72
N PHE A 52 -0.69 7.15 2.53
CA PHE A 52 -1.06 6.51 3.79
C PHE A 52 0.01 6.73 4.86
N TYR A 53 -0.43 6.74 6.12
CA TYR A 53 0.43 6.97 7.27
C TYR A 53 0.90 5.63 7.85
N SER A 54 2.17 5.55 8.21
CA SER A 54 2.75 4.34 8.83
C SER A 54 2.70 4.37 10.36
N LEU A 55 2.35 5.54 10.92
CA LEU A 55 2.30 5.79 12.35
C LEU A 55 0.93 6.34 12.74
N MET A 56 0.48 5.95 13.93
CA MET A 56 -0.61 6.58 14.65
C MET A 56 -0.23 8.01 15.07
N VAL A 57 -1.22 8.83 15.46
CA VAL A 57 -1.00 10.22 15.92
C VAL A 57 -0.04 10.30 17.12
N ASN A 58 0.00 9.26 17.96
CA ASN A 58 0.91 9.16 19.11
C ASN A 58 2.34 8.67 18.73
N GLY A 59 2.63 8.47 17.44
CA GLY A 59 3.93 8.03 16.94
C GLY A 59 4.19 6.52 16.98
N THR A 60 3.26 5.69 17.47
CA THR A 60 3.41 4.23 17.41
C THR A 60 3.12 3.70 16.01
N ILE A 61 3.71 2.56 15.64
CA ILE A 61 3.45 1.92 14.35
C ILE A 61 1.95 1.61 14.24
N ASP A 62 1.37 1.97 13.10
CA ASP A 62 0.01 1.57 12.74
C ASP A 62 0.05 0.20 12.03
N PRO A 63 -0.39 -0.90 12.66
CA PRO A 63 -0.38 -2.22 12.02
C PRO A 63 -1.33 -2.31 10.81
N THR A 64 -2.37 -1.48 10.76
CA THR A 64 -3.33 -1.45 9.64
C THR A 64 -2.73 -0.82 8.38
N SER A 65 -1.60 -0.11 8.53
CA SER A 65 -0.83 0.46 7.42
C SER A 65 0.08 -0.54 6.69
N LEU A 66 0.13 -1.81 7.16
CA LEU A 66 0.80 -2.87 6.42
C LEU A 66 0.18 -2.94 5.03
N HIS A 67 1.03 -2.91 4.01
CA HIS A 67 0.60 -2.91 2.62
C HIS A 67 1.49 -3.80 1.78
N GLY A 68 0.96 -4.27 0.66
CA GLY A 68 1.67 -5.08 -0.31
C GLY A 68 1.25 -4.76 -1.73
N SER A 69 2.00 -5.27 -2.70
CA SER A 69 1.56 -5.31 -4.09
C SER A 69 0.97 -6.68 -4.38
N CYS A 70 -0.28 -6.72 -4.81
CA CYS A 70 -0.85 -7.93 -5.38
C CYS A 70 -0.08 -8.35 -6.65
N PRO A 71 -0.09 -9.64 -7.01
CA PRO A 71 0.45 -10.11 -8.28
C PRO A 71 -0.18 -9.35 -9.47
N VAL A 72 0.65 -8.97 -10.44
CA VAL A 72 0.16 -8.47 -11.73
C VAL A 72 -0.20 -9.67 -12.59
N ILE A 73 -1.46 -9.76 -13.00
CA ILE A 73 -1.95 -10.86 -13.85
C ILE A 73 -1.75 -10.49 -15.32
N LYS A 74 -2.01 -9.23 -15.69
CA LYS A 74 -1.85 -8.73 -17.05
C LYS A 74 -1.38 -7.28 -17.10
N GLY A 75 -0.42 -7.00 -17.97
CA GLY A 75 0.19 -5.68 -18.14
C GLY A 75 1.45 -5.51 -17.29
N GLU A 76 1.75 -4.26 -16.90
CA GLU A 76 2.92 -3.92 -16.09
C GLU A 76 2.58 -2.82 -15.08
N LYS A 77 3.13 -2.95 -13.86
CA LYS A 77 2.93 -1.99 -12.78
C LYS A 77 4.21 -1.20 -12.53
N TRP A 78 4.17 0.10 -12.78
CA TRP A 78 5.24 1.03 -12.43
C TRP A 78 4.75 1.99 -11.33
N VAL A 79 5.55 2.15 -10.28
CA VAL A 79 5.24 3.01 -9.13
C VAL A 79 6.47 3.81 -8.73
N ALA A 80 6.28 5.08 -8.43
CA ALA A 80 7.27 5.88 -7.71
C ALA A 80 6.85 6.02 -6.24
N THR A 81 7.74 5.62 -5.32
CA THR A 81 7.49 5.70 -3.87
C THR A 81 8.25 6.86 -3.26
N LYS A 82 7.55 7.75 -2.57
CA LYS A 82 8.13 8.78 -1.71
C LYS A 82 7.84 8.48 -0.25
N TRP A 83 8.91 8.22 0.51
CA TRP A 83 8.82 8.14 1.97
C TRP A 83 8.95 9.53 2.59
N ILE A 84 7.98 9.87 3.44
CA ILE A 84 7.95 11.11 4.21
C ILE A 84 8.49 10.79 5.61
N ARG A 85 9.42 11.61 6.11
CA ARG A 85 10.05 11.44 7.42
C ARG A 85 9.71 12.64 8.30
N ASP A 86 9.62 12.41 9.61
CA ASP A 86 9.28 13.42 10.62
C ASP A 86 10.36 14.50 10.75
N LYS A 87 11.62 14.12 10.50
CA LYS A 87 12.77 15.02 10.55
C LYS A 87 13.24 15.32 9.13
N THR A 88 13.26 16.60 8.79
CA THR A 88 14.11 17.13 7.73
C THR A 88 15.55 16.95 8.17
N VAL A 89 16.32 16.16 7.43
CA VAL A 89 17.79 16.23 7.49
C VAL A 89 18.25 17.50 6.80
#